data_AF-A0A0N1PAY2-F1
#
_entry.id   AF-A0A0N1PAY2-F1
#
_cell.length_a   1.000
_cell.length_b   1.000
_cell.length_c   1.000
_cell.angle_alpha   90.00
_cell.angle_beta   90.00
_cell.angle_gamma   90.00
#
_symmetry.space_group_name_H-M   'P 1'
#
loop_
_entity.id
_entity.type
_entity.pdbx_description
1 polymer ?
#
loop_
_entity_poly.entity_id
_entity_poly.type
_entity_poly.pdbx_seq_one_letter_code
_entity_poly.pdbx_strand_id
1 'polypeptide(L)'
;MWGAEEPYTPVTEETGSFFQRYYYCWIYKTVLLASAEKLTKETLPPQMKDVRTRECGGRLSRSIQKAMYDRNAWGCMVGTAVVSTLDPASRGVLRWVGVPRQGGYTRMMAGVEWSVPPAVRTAARSDDSAVSPFFDGVVHGEHLFVPEHSDMSTLEEVTQINLDLSSRGGVVEIPTPKRVPLFRLLVKALPRYFLLQSPFLIVSNVCTVLLPMLLQAFVAFIKSPDPHLPYGLALVAGIFLVQSTGSVCLQRYNYLSCLCGQQYRSALYSVIYEKCLIISSKSLAQPEMNAGRIINMVGTDVERSYFFMLFCMYLWSSPLVLIMAVLQLARLVGWCSVMAILCFLATIPINAYFMGIQMSARRNIMKATDARVKATNEFFFVGLRVMPWLVGYLTRPRPHIPQSLVVAVFC
;
A
#
# COMPACT_ATOMS: atom_id res chain seq x y z
N MET A 1 -4.63 15.61 -11.47
CA MET A 1 -3.21 15.87 -11.11
C MET A 1 -2.56 16.91 -12.01
N TRP A 2 -2.75 16.82 -13.34
CA TRP A 2 -2.03 17.63 -14.32
C TRP A 2 -2.74 18.92 -14.81
N GLY A 3 -3.81 19.37 -14.13
CA GLY A 3 -4.54 20.60 -14.50
C GLY A 3 -4.01 21.87 -13.80
N ALA A 4 -4.74 22.99 -13.87
CA ALA A 4 -4.44 24.18 -13.04
C ALA A 4 -4.68 23.89 -11.53
N GLU A 5 -3.99 24.61 -10.65
CA GLU A 5 -4.22 24.50 -9.20
C GLU A 5 -5.49 25.29 -8.82
N GLU A 6 -6.47 24.62 -8.22
CA GLU A 6 -7.63 25.30 -7.65
C GLU A 6 -7.20 26.17 -6.47
N PRO A 7 -7.74 27.41 -6.35
CA PRO A 7 -7.39 28.31 -5.26
C PRO A 7 -7.61 27.62 -3.91
N TYR A 8 -6.58 27.70 -3.07
CA TYR A 8 -6.59 27.06 -1.75
C TYR A 8 -6.91 28.10 -0.68
N THR A 9 -8.01 27.88 0.05
CA THR A 9 -8.30 28.61 1.27
C THR A 9 -7.74 27.82 2.46
N PRO A 10 -6.88 28.44 3.30
CA PRO A 10 -6.28 27.74 4.42
C PRO A 10 -7.36 27.33 5.43
N VAL A 11 -7.29 26.08 5.88
CA VAL A 11 -8.26 25.54 6.84
C VAL A 11 -8.05 26.19 8.21
N THR A 12 -9.13 26.31 8.99
CA THR A 12 -9.07 26.75 10.41
C THR A 12 -8.12 25.92 11.26
N GLU A 13 -7.84 24.68 10.87
CA GLU A 13 -6.82 23.86 11.50
C GLU A 13 -5.38 24.33 11.21
N GLU A 14 -5.11 24.77 9.97
CA GLU A 14 -3.80 25.30 9.56
C GLU A 14 -3.57 26.73 10.06
N THR A 15 -4.62 27.53 10.29
CA THR A 15 -4.50 28.89 10.82
C THR A 15 -4.70 28.99 12.33
N GLY A 16 -5.20 27.90 12.96
CA GLY A 16 -5.51 27.86 14.37
C GLY A 16 -4.28 28.00 15.28
N SER A 17 -4.51 28.57 16.46
CA SER A 17 -3.51 28.65 17.53
C SER A 17 -3.11 27.26 18.03
N PHE A 18 -1.98 27.17 18.75
CA PHE A 18 -1.47 25.91 19.30
C PHE A 18 -2.56 25.14 20.07
N PHE A 19 -3.29 25.82 20.96
CA PHE A 19 -4.39 25.22 21.72
C PHE A 19 -5.51 24.69 20.83
N GLN A 20 -5.92 25.47 19.82
CA GLN A 20 -6.97 25.06 18.90
C GLN A 20 -6.62 23.79 18.11
N ARG A 21 -5.33 23.62 17.77
CA ARG A 21 -4.83 22.43 17.06
C ARG A 21 -4.72 21.19 17.96
N TYR A 22 -4.28 21.34 19.21
CA TYR A 22 -4.08 20.20 20.12
C TYR A 22 -5.37 19.71 20.77
N TYR A 23 -6.31 20.62 21.08
CA TYR A 23 -7.61 20.28 21.66
C TYR A 23 -8.73 20.15 20.61
N TYR A 24 -8.39 20.21 19.33
CA TYR A 24 -9.33 20.09 18.21
C TYR A 24 -10.50 21.08 18.27
N CYS A 25 -10.35 22.24 18.91
CA CYS A 25 -11.44 23.22 19.05
C CYS A 25 -11.95 23.74 17.70
N TRP A 26 -11.16 23.63 16.62
CA TRP A 26 -11.59 23.97 15.26
C TRP A 26 -12.78 23.13 14.76
N ILE A 27 -12.95 21.90 15.26
CA ILE A 27 -14.06 21.01 14.86
C ILE A 27 -15.39 21.40 15.50
N TYR A 28 -15.35 22.16 16.59
CA TYR A 28 -16.53 22.51 17.38
C TYR A 28 -17.65 23.15 16.53
N LYS A 29 -17.29 24.04 15.60
CA LYS A 29 -18.24 24.66 14.67
C LYS A 29 -18.97 23.63 13.80
N THR A 30 -18.25 22.62 13.32
CA THR A 30 -18.85 21.54 12.50
C THR A 30 -19.72 20.60 13.34
N VAL A 31 -19.34 20.34 14.58
CA VAL A 31 -20.13 19.51 15.51
C VAL A 31 -21.45 20.20 15.85
N LEU A 32 -21.43 21.51 16.10
CA LEU A 32 -22.64 22.31 16.32
C LEU A 32 -23.58 22.26 15.10
N LEU A 33 -23.04 22.45 13.89
CA LEU A 33 -23.84 22.35 12.66
C LEU A 33 -24.43 20.95 12.47
N ALA A 34 -23.68 19.91 12.80
CA ALA A 34 -24.15 18.52 12.76
C ALA A 34 -25.26 18.27 13.79
N SER A 35 -25.14 18.79 15.01
CA SER A 35 -26.21 18.69 16.02
C SER A 35 -27.49 19.42 15.63
N ALA A 36 -27.38 20.42 14.74
CA ALA A 36 -28.51 21.15 14.18
C ALA A 36 -29.04 20.52 12.87
N GLU A 37 -28.53 19.35 12.47
CA GLU A 37 -28.87 18.65 11.22
C GLU A 37 -28.65 19.47 9.93
N LYS A 38 -27.81 20.52 10.00
CA LYS A 38 -27.50 21.43 8.87
C LYS A 38 -26.19 21.08 8.16
N LEU A 39 -25.71 19.85 8.34
CA LEU A 39 -24.45 19.41 7.75
C LEU A 39 -24.67 19.09 6.26
N THR A 40 -24.06 19.89 5.40
CA THR A 40 -24.07 19.71 3.94
C THR A 40 -22.64 19.59 3.46
N LYS A 41 -22.44 19.05 2.25
CA LYS A 41 -21.09 18.88 1.67
C LYS A 41 -20.33 20.20 1.58
N GLU A 42 -21.03 21.31 1.40
CA GLU A 42 -20.47 22.66 1.28
C GLU A 42 -20.07 23.27 2.62
N THR A 43 -20.68 22.84 3.74
CA THR A 43 -20.34 23.34 5.09
C THR A 43 -19.19 22.57 5.74
N LEU A 44 -18.76 21.46 5.14
CA LEU A 44 -17.59 20.70 5.59
C LEU A 44 -16.30 21.48 5.32
N PRO A 45 -15.33 21.43 6.25
CA PRO A 45 -14.06 22.10 6.05
C PRO A 45 -13.32 21.48 4.84
N PRO A 46 -12.66 22.30 4.02
CA PRO A 46 -11.87 21.79 2.92
C PRO A 46 -10.68 20.99 3.44
N GLN A 47 -10.15 20.09 2.60
CA GLN A 47 -8.98 19.30 2.93
C GLN A 47 -7.72 20.18 3.05
N MET A 48 -6.81 19.82 3.96
CA MET A 48 -5.48 20.44 4.05
C MET A 48 -4.71 20.35 2.72
N LYS A 49 -3.84 21.33 2.47
CA LYS A 49 -3.06 21.38 1.23
C LYS A 49 -2.17 20.14 1.05
N ASP A 50 -1.51 19.70 2.13
CA ASP A 50 -0.56 18.58 2.10
C ASP A 50 -1.23 17.19 1.92
N VAL A 51 -2.51 17.07 2.27
CA VAL A 51 -3.26 15.80 2.17
C VAL A 51 -4.03 15.70 0.84
N ARG A 52 -4.25 16.83 0.16
CA ARG A 52 -4.94 16.90 -1.13
C ARG A 52 -4.28 15.98 -2.15
N THR A 53 -5.11 15.17 -2.81
CA THR A 53 -4.75 14.16 -3.82
C THR A 53 -3.74 14.65 -4.85
N ARG A 54 -3.89 15.90 -5.33
CA ARG A 54 -2.97 16.52 -6.29
C ARG A 54 -1.54 16.63 -5.76
N GLU A 55 -1.37 17.12 -4.54
CA GLU A 55 -0.06 17.42 -3.97
C GLU A 55 0.62 16.14 -3.50
N CYS A 56 -0.09 15.31 -2.73
CA CYS A 56 0.47 14.05 -2.23
C CYS A 56 0.72 13.04 -3.37
N GLY A 57 -0.23 12.91 -4.31
CA GLY A 57 -0.11 12.08 -5.50
C GLY A 57 0.99 12.58 -6.44
N GLY A 58 1.08 13.90 -6.67
CA GLY A 58 2.12 14.50 -7.50
C GLY A 58 3.54 14.31 -6.92
N ARG A 59 3.72 14.46 -5.60
CA ARG A 59 5.01 14.18 -4.92
C ARG A 59 5.42 12.71 -5.06
N LEU A 60 4.47 11.79 -4.89
CA LEU A 60 4.72 10.36 -5.05
C LEU A 60 5.03 10.01 -6.51
N SER A 61 4.24 10.49 -7.47
CA SER A 61 4.43 10.25 -8.90
C SER A 61 5.81 10.73 -9.37
N ARG A 62 6.21 11.96 -9.03
CA ARG A 62 7.57 12.47 -9.33
C ARG A 62 8.68 11.59 -8.74
N SER A 63 8.50 11.13 -7.51
CA SER A 63 9.47 10.26 -6.84
C SER A 63 9.57 8.89 -7.52
N ILE A 64 8.44 8.32 -7.94
CA ILE A 64 8.37 7.06 -8.69
C ILE A 64 9.01 7.23 -10.07
N GLN A 65 8.68 8.29 -10.80
CA GLN A 65 9.25 8.59 -12.10
C GLN A 65 10.77 8.76 -12.02
N LYS A 66 11.27 9.46 -11.00
CA LYS A 66 12.72 9.57 -10.74
C LYS A 66 13.36 8.20 -10.49
N ALA A 67 12.77 7.38 -9.63
CA ALA A 67 13.30 6.04 -9.37
C ALA A 67 13.22 5.10 -10.59
N MET A 68 12.19 5.28 -11.44
CA MET A 68 12.10 4.57 -12.73
C MET A 68 13.14 5.07 -13.72
N TYR A 69 13.43 6.37 -13.75
CA TYR A 69 14.51 6.95 -14.55
C TYR A 69 15.87 6.40 -14.12
N ASP A 70 16.15 6.41 -12.81
CA ASP A 70 17.38 5.83 -12.24
C ASP A 70 17.51 4.34 -12.54
N ARG A 71 16.39 3.59 -12.50
CA ARG A 71 16.37 2.17 -12.92
C ARG A 71 16.66 2.03 -14.42
N ASN A 72 16.13 2.91 -15.24
CA ASN A 72 16.30 2.90 -16.69
C ASN A 72 17.55 3.65 -17.16
N ALA A 73 18.47 4.01 -16.24
CA ALA A 73 19.68 4.79 -16.55
C ALA A 73 20.60 4.11 -17.58
N TRP A 74 20.46 2.81 -17.80
CA TRP A 74 21.07 2.07 -18.91
C TRP A 74 20.68 2.58 -20.30
N GLY A 75 19.68 3.46 -20.42
CA GLY A 75 19.37 4.15 -21.68
C GLY A 75 20.57 4.87 -22.29
N CYS A 76 21.53 5.35 -21.48
CA CYS A 76 22.76 5.96 -22.01
C CYS A 76 23.72 4.94 -22.65
N MET A 77 23.58 3.66 -22.33
CA MET A 77 24.40 2.56 -22.86
C MET A 77 23.84 2.02 -24.19
N VAL A 78 22.65 2.46 -24.61
CA VAL A 78 22.12 2.13 -25.93
C VAL A 78 23.09 2.63 -27.02
N GLY A 79 23.36 1.78 -28.00
CA GLY A 79 24.37 1.98 -29.04
C GLY A 79 25.78 1.48 -28.69
N THR A 80 25.99 0.92 -27.49
CA THR A 80 27.30 0.31 -27.14
C THR A 80 27.45 -1.08 -27.74
N ALA A 81 28.69 -1.43 -28.08
CA ALA A 81 29.04 -2.76 -28.54
C ALA A 81 28.95 -3.76 -27.37
N VAL A 82 28.45 -4.94 -27.68
CA VAL A 82 28.04 -5.97 -26.74
C VAL A 82 28.67 -7.31 -27.14
N VAL A 83 29.14 -8.04 -26.13
CA VAL A 83 29.59 -9.43 -26.25
C VAL A 83 28.82 -10.30 -25.26
N SER A 84 28.33 -11.46 -25.70
CA SER A 84 27.72 -12.44 -24.80
C SER A 84 28.77 -13.06 -23.88
N THR A 85 28.43 -13.19 -22.60
CA THR A 85 29.26 -13.92 -21.62
C THR A 85 29.39 -15.40 -21.96
N LEU A 86 28.40 -15.98 -22.65
CA LEU A 86 28.36 -17.39 -23.02
C LEU A 86 29.15 -17.68 -24.30
N ASP A 87 29.37 -16.67 -25.15
CA ASP A 87 30.05 -16.81 -26.42
C ASP A 87 30.90 -15.56 -26.73
N PRO A 88 32.22 -15.62 -26.53
CA PRO A 88 33.11 -14.48 -26.74
C PRO A 88 33.25 -14.07 -28.22
N ALA A 89 32.87 -14.95 -29.16
CA ALA A 89 32.87 -14.64 -30.58
C ALA A 89 31.65 -13.81 -31.01
N SER A 90 30.61 -13.75 -30.18
CA SER A 90 29.41 -12.96 -30.46
C SER A 90 29.72 -11.46 -30.47
N ARG A 91 29.04 -10.74 -31.38
CA ARG A 91 29.16 -9.29 -31.52
C ARG A 91 27.78 -8.72 -31.78
N GLY A 92 27.39 -7.73 -30.99
CA GLY A 92 26.10 -7.07 -31.13
C GLY A 92 26.14 -5.63 -30.65
N VAL A 93 25.03 -4.95 -30.83
CA VAL A 93 24.81 -3.57 -30.39
C VAL A 93 23.62 -3.57 -29.43
N LEU A 94 23.79 -2.93 -28.27
CA LEU A 94 22.72 -2.76 -27.31
C LEU A 94 21.68 -1.77 -27.87
N ARG A 95 20.45 -2.20 -28.12
CA ARG A 95 19.40 -1.32 -28.65
C ARG A 95 18.37 -0.90 -27.61
N TRP A 96 18.18 -1.72 -26.58
CA TRP A 96 17.19 -1.45 -25.54
C TRP A 96 17.59 -2.09 -24.22
N VAL A 97 17.26 -1.45 -23.10
CA VAL A 97 17.46 -2.02 -21.75
C VAL A 97 16.28 -1.68 -20.86
N GLY A 98 15.75 -2.69 -20.19
CA GLY A 98 14.64 -2.50 -19.27
C GLY A 98 14.04 -3.82 -18.82
N VAL A 99 12.98 -3.74 -18.02
CA VAL A 99 12.13 -4.91 -17.74
C VAL A 99 10.95 -4.82 -18.70
N PRO A 100 10.78 -5.78 -19.63
CA PRO A 100 9.61 -5.78 -20.52
C PRO A 100 8.35 -5.78 -19.68
N ARG A 101 7.37 -4.95 -20.07
CA ARG A 101 6.09 -4.85 -19.35
C ARG A 101 5.20 -6.06 -19.64
N GLN A 102 5.47 -6.79 -20.71
CA GLN A 102 4.75 -7.99 -21.14
C GLN A 102 5.70 -9.23 -21.13
N GLY A 103 5.18 -10.39 -20.73
CA GLY A 103 5.95 -11.66 -20.75
C GLY A 103 6.49 -12.14 -19.39
N GLY A 104 6.08 -11.56 -18.27
CA GLY A 104 6.38 -12.10 -16.93
C GLY A 104 7.84 -11.93 -16.46
N TYR A 105 8.64 -11.12 -17.14
CA TYR A 105 10.04 -10.89 -16.76
C TYR A 105 10.14 -10.12 -15.43
N THR A 106 10.94 -10.66 -14.51
CA THR A 106 11.20 -10.05 -13.19
C THR A 106 12.60 -9.45 -13.08
N ARG A 107 13.44 -9.68 -14.09
CA ARG A 107 14.83 -9.24 -14.17
C ARG A 107 15.01 -8.23 -15.31
N MET A 108 16.08 -7.45 -15.23
CA MET A 108 16.40 -6.49 -16.29
C MET A 108 16.90 -7.26 -17.52
N MET A 109 16.26 -6.97 -18.64
CA MET A 109 16.56 -7.54 -19.94
C MET A 109 17.20 -6.48 -20.82
N ALA A 110 18.01 -6.93 -21.77
CA ALA A 110 18.63 -6.11 -22.78
C ALA A 110 18.22 -6.66 -24.16
N GLY A 111 17.66 -5.77 -24.98
CA GLY A 111 17.43 -6.01 -26.39
C GLY A 111 18.73 -5.75 -27.12
N VAL A 112 19.35 -6.82 -27.63
CA VAL A 112 20.60 -6.76 -28.37
C VAL A 112 20.31 -7.12 -29.82
N GLU A 113 20.79 -6.29 -30.73
CA GLU A 113 20.84 -6.60 -32.15
C GLU A 113 22.22 -7.17 -32.47
N TRP A 114 22.28 -8.42 -32.92
CA TRP A 114 23.54 -9.10 -33.16
C TRP A 114 24.00 -8.92 -34.61
N SER A 115 25.27 -8.58 -34.80
CA SER A 115 25.95 -8.79 -36.08
C SER A 115 26.42 -10.24 -36.21
N VAL A 116 26.85 -10.83 -35.09
CA VAL A 116 27.17 -12.26 -34.95
C VAL A 116 26.43 -12.79 -33.72
N PRO A 117 25.33 -13.56 -33.90
CA PRO A 117 24.53 -14.05 -32.80
C PRO A 117 25.26 -15.15 -32.02
N PRO A 118 25.02 -15.29 -30.71
CA PRO A 118 25.63 -16.33 -29.89
C PRO A 118 25.22 -17.72 -30.38
N ALA A 119 26.17 -18.66 -30.46
CA ALA A 119 25.92 -20.02 -30.97
C ALA A 119 24.74 -20.73 -30.26
N VAL A 120 24.53 -20.46 -28.97
CA VAL A 120 23.41 -21.02 -28.18
C VAL A 120 22.04 -20.59 -28.71
N ARG A 121 21.89 -19.34 -29.14
CA ARG A 121 20.62 -18.82 -29.69
C ARG A 121 20.41 -19.29 -31.12
N THR A 122 21.49 -19.44 -31.88
CA THR A 122 21.47 -20.02 -33.22
C THR A 122 21.08 -21.50 -33.19
N ALA A 123 21.56 -22.26 -32.19
CA ALA A 123 21.15 -23.65 -31.97
C ALA A 123 19.67 -23.76 -31.53
N ALA A 124 19.19 -22.85 -30.69
CA ALA A 124 17.77 -22.80 -30.32
C ALA A 124 16.84 -22.41 -31.48
N ARG A 125 17.36 -21.79 -32.54
CA ARG A 125 16.63 -21.53 -33.80
C ARG A 125 16.48 -22.79 -34.65
N SER A 126 17.41 -23.75 -34.55
CA SER A 126 17.35 -25.02 -35.29
C SER A 126 16.50 -26.09 -34.61
N ASP A 127 16.20 -25.95 -33.32
CA ASP A 127 15.19 -26.77 -32.67
C ASP A 127 13.80 -26.30 -33.13
N ASP A 128 13.05 -27.18 -33.80
CA ASP A 128 11.70 -27.03 -34.40
C ASP A 128 10.56 -26.56 -33.45
N SER A 129 10.92 -25.98 -32.29
CA SER A 129 9.99 -25.27 -31.44
C SER A 129 9.41 -24.05 -32.19
N ALA A 130 8.09 -23.94 -32.25
CA ALA A 130 7.36 -22.89 -32.99
C ALA A 130 7.59 -21.44 -32.49
N VAL A 131 8.59 -21.20 -31.63
CA VAL A 131 8.92 -19.92 -31.01
C VAL A 131 10.39 -19.61 -31.28
N SER A 132 10.66 -18.75 -32.27
CA SER A 132 12.01 -18.27 -32.54
C SER A 132 12.51 -17.42 -31.36
N PRO A 133 13.77 -17.57 -30.93
CA PRO A 133 14.36 -16.71 -29.90
C PRO A 133 14.67 -15.29 -30.44
N PHE A 134 14.68 -15.14 -31.76
CA PHE A 134 14.84 -13.88 -32.47
C PHE A 134 13.50 -13.19 -32.65
N PHE A 135 13.49 -11.86 -32.50
CA PHE A 135 12.32 -11.02 -32.71
C PHE A 135 12.68 -9.75 -33.47
N ASP A 136 11.71 -9.14 -34.14
CA ASP A 136 11.88 -7.90 -34.91
C ASP A 136 11.49 -6.67 -34.09
N GLY A 137 12.23 -6.41 -33.02
CA GLY A 137 11.96 -5.26 -32.15
C GLY A 137 10.69 -5.34 -31.29
N VAL A 138 9.76 -6.25 -31.59
CA VAL A 138 8.51 -6.48 -30.86
C VAL A 138 8.58 -7.78 -30.06
N VAL A 139 8.55 -7.69 -28.73
CA VAL A 139 8.53 -8.85 -27.82
C VAL A 139 7.18 -8.95 -27.14
N HIS A 140 6.51 -10.10 -27.26
CA HIS A 140 5.17 -10.34 -26.70
C HIS A 140 4.10 -9.31 -27.13
N GLY A 141 4.37 -8.55 -28.20
CA GLY A 141 3.54 -7.43 -28.67
C GLY A 141 3.83 -6.07 -28.05
N GLU A 142 4.88 -5.96 -27.25
CA GLU A 142 5.47 -4.69 -26.84
C GLU A 142 6.60 -4.34 -27.80
N HIS A 143 6.49 -3.19 -28.47
CA HIS A 143 7.55 -2.67 -29.31
C HIS A 143 8.66 -2.08 -28.42
N LEU A 144 9.83 -2.72 -28.41
CA LEU A 144 11.00 -2.33 -27.61
C LEU A 144 11.88 -1.33 -28.36
N PHE A 145 12.24 -1.63 -29.60
CA PHE A 145 13.07 -0.79 -30.48
C PHE A 145 12.85 -1.19 -31.95
N VAL A 146 13.28 -0.36 -32.89
CA VAL A 146 13.27 -0.70 -34.33
C VAL A 146 14.66 -1.27 -34.69
N PRO A 147 14.76 -2.54 -35.13
CA PRO A 147 16.04 -3.12 -35.53
C PRO A 147 16.49 -2.60 -36.90
N GLU A 148 17.81 -2.54 -37.14
CA GLU A 148 18.35 -2.26 -38.49
C GLU A 148 18.31 -3.53 -39.36
N HIS A 149 18.51 -4.70 -38.75
CA HIS A 149 18.47 -6.01 -39.39
C HIS A 149 17.33 -6.87 -38.82
N SER A 150 16.44 -7.34 -39.68
CA SER A 150 15.36 -8.27 -39.31
C SER A 150 15.92 -9.64 -38.87
N ASP A 151 15.26 -10.29 -37.92
CA ASP A 151 15.55 -11.63 -37.38
C ASP A 151 16.92 -11.80 -36.69
N MET A 152 17.56 -10.71 -36.30
CA MET A 152 18.89 -10.73 -35.65
C MET A 152 18.87 -10.19 -34.22
N SER A 153 17.69 -9.87 -33.69
CA SER A 153 17.54 -9.25 -32.38
C SER A 153 17.04 -10.25 -31.33
N THR A 154 17.65 -10.26 -30.16
CA THR A 154 17.31 -11.18 -29.05
C THR A 154 17.21 -10.45 -27.73
N LEU A 155 16.54 -11.08 -26.76
CA LEU A 155 16.28 -10.51 -25.45
C LEU A 155 17.12 -11.30 -24.44
N GLU A 156 18.21 -10.70 -24.00
CA GLU A 156 19.17 -11.34 -23.09
C GLU A 156 19.05 -10.76 -21.68
N GLU A 157 19.38 -11.55 -20.66
CA GLU A 157 19.47 -11.01 -19.30
C GLU A 157 20.71 -10.12 -19.21
N VAL A 158 20.60 -8.95 -18.57
CA VAL A 158 21.72 -7.99 -18.47
C VAL A 158 22.98 -8.60 -17.84
N THR A 159 22.83 -9.62 -17.00
CA THR A 159 23.95 -10.37 -16.38
C THR A 159 24.71 -11.25 -17.36
N GLN A 160 24.10 -11.61 -18.49
CA GLN A 160 24.70 -12.49 -19.51
C GLN A 160 25.46 -11.71 -20.58
N ILE A 161 25.61 -10.40 -20.40
CA ILE A 161 26.09 -9.48 -21.42
C ILE A 161 27.25 -8.66 -20.88
N ASN A 162 28.36 -8.63 -21.61
CA ASN A 162 29.49 -7.74 -21.35
C ASN A 162 29.46 -6.57 -22.33
N LEU A 163 29.52 -5.35 -21.81
CA LEU A 163 29.58 -4.12 -22.60
C LEU A 163 31.04 -3.82 -22.94
N ASP A 164 31.36 -3.69 -24.22
CA ASP A 164 32.67 -3.24 -24.66
C ASP A 164 32.73 -1.70 -24.60
N LEU A 165 33.36 -1.21 -23.54
CA LEU A 165 33.49 0.22 -23.24
C LEU A 165 34.77 0.86 -23.79
N SER A 166 35.54 0.12 -24.58
CA SER A 166 36.80 0.59 -25.19
C SER A 166 36.60 1.88 -26.00
N SER A 167 35.49 1.99 -26.74
CA SER A 167 35.12 3.16 -27.54
C SER A 167 34.71 4.40 -26.72
N ARG A 168 34.40 4.26 -25.43
CA ARG A 168 33.87 5.34 -24.57
C ARG A 168 34.82 5.79 -23.47
N GLY A 169 36.12 5.49 -23.60
CA GLY A 169 37.16 6.08 -22.75
C GLY A 169 37.44 5.35 -21.43
N GLY A 170 36.91 4.13 -21.23
CA GLY A 170 37.29 3.25 -20.13
C GLY A 170 36.82 3.71 -18.73
N VAL A 171 36.13 2.81 -18.03
CA VAL A 171 35.60 2.99 -16.66
C VAL A 171 34.41 3.95 -16.56
N VAL A 172 33.29 3.56 -17.16
CA VAL A 172 31.96 3.97 -16.67
C VAL A 172 31.51 2.88 -15.72
N GLU A 173 31.40 3.16 -14.41
CA GLU A 173 30.70 2.27 -13.49
C GLU A 173 29.29 2.04 -14.04
N ILE A 174 29.03 0.83 -14.52
CA ILE A 174 27.73 0.48 -15.09
C ILE A 174 26.72 0.51 -13.93
N PRO A 175 25.70 1.40 -13.96
CA PRO A 175 24.79 1.53 -12.84
C PRO A 175 23.98 0.24 -12.68
N THR A 176 24.26 -0.57 -11.66
CA THR A 176 23.54 -1.84 -11.47
C THR A 176 22.02 -1.59 -11.35
N PRO A 177 21.18 -2.35 -12.04
CA PRO A 177 19.73 -2.19 -11.95
C PRO A 177 19.23 -2.45 -10.54
N LYS A 178 18.77 -1.39 -9.86
CA LYS A 178 18.16 -1.51 -8.54
C LYS A 178 16.66 -1.75 -8.68
N ARG A 179 16.14 -2.73 -7.95
CA ARG A 179 14.68 -2.87 -7.76
C ARG A 179 14.16 -1.57 -7.15
N VAL A 180 12.97 -1.13 -7.55
CA VAL A 180 12.35 0.07 -6.97
C VAL A 180 11.63 -0.34 -5.68
N PRO A 181 12.17 -0.04 -4.48
CA PRO A 181 11.48 -0.39 -3.24
C PRO A 181 10.29 0.58 -3.02
N LEU A 182 9.10 0.18 -3.48
CA LEU A 182 7.90 1.02 -3.43
C LEU A 182 7.60 1.56 -2.02
N PHE A 183 7.75 0.72 -0.99
CA PHE A 183 7.53 1.14 0.39
C PHE A 183 8.53 2.23 0.85
N ARG A 184 9.83 2.04 0.60
CA ARG A 184 10.85 3.03 0.97
C ARG A 184 10.65 4.33 0.20
N LEU A 185 10.25 4.23 -1.05
CA LEU A 185 9.96 5.38 -1.90
C LEU A 185 8.74 6.14 -1.39
N LEU A 186 7.68 5.43 -0.99
CA LEU A 186 6.48 6.01 -0.39
C LEU A 186 6.81 6.79 0.88
N VAL A 187 7.58 6.20 1.80
CA VAL A 187 8.03 6.87 3.04
C VAL A 187 8.92 8.09 2.73
N LYS A 188 9.84 7.97 1.76
CA LYS A 188 10.73 9.07 1.36
C LYS A 188 9.98 10.21 0.67
N ALA A 189 8.95 9.91 -0.11
CA ALA A 189 8.15 10.91 -0.83
C ALA A 189 7.22 11.70 0.11
N LEU A 190 6.73 11.05 1.17
CA LEU A 190 5.80 11.65 2.14
C LEU A 190 6.29 11.40 3.58
N PRO A 191 7.38 12.06 4.02
CA PRO A 191 7.98 11.79 5.32
C PRO A 191 7.31 12.54 6.48
N ARG A 192 6.60 13.66 6.20
CA ARG A 192 6.17 14.64 7.21
C ARG A 192 5.34 14.02 8.33
N TYR A 193 4.18 13.44 8.02
CA TYR A 193 3.30 12.85 9.04
C TYR A 193 3.87 11.55 9.60
N PHE A 194 4.60 10.77 8.79
CA PHE A 194 5.22 9.53 9.22
C PHE A 194 6.28 9.75 10.30
N LEU A 195 7.09 10.80 10.18
CA LEU A 195 8.11 11.15 11.17
C LEU A 195 7.52 11.92 12.35
N LEU A 196 6.51 12.78 12.12
CA LEU A 196 5.93 13.60 13.18
C LEU A 196 5.13 12.78 14.20
N GLN A 197 4.58 11.62 13.84
CA GLN A 197 3.82 10.78 14.77
C GLN A 197 4.69 10.04 15.80
N SER A 198 5.94 9.69 15.47
CA SER A 198 6.80 8.89 16.36
C SER A 198 7.17 9.56 17.69
N PRO A 199 7.54 10.86 17.78
CA PRO A 199 7.87 11.46 19.08
C PRO A 199 6.66 11.51 20.02
N PHE A 200 5.45 11.76 19.52
CA PHE A 200 4.24 11.79 20.36
C PHE A 200 3.94 10.42 20.97
N LEU A 201 4.13 9.35 20.20
CA LEU A 201 3.97 7.99 20.72
C LEU A 201 5.00 7.68 21.80
N ILE A 202 6.26 8.05 21.58
CA ILE A 202 7.34 7.84 22.57
C ILE A 202 7.04 8.58 23.87
N VAL A 203 6.67 9.86 23.79
CA VAL A 203 6.33 10.65 24.99
C VAL A 203 5.14 10.03 25.73
N SER A 204 4.10 9.62 25.00
CA SER A 204 2.94 8.96 25.60
C SER A 204 3.33 7.67 26.32
N ASN A 205 4.13 6.80 25.69
CA ASN A 205 4.64 5.57 26.29
C ASN A 205 5.46 5.82 27.57
N VAL A 206 6.32 6.84 27.55
CA VAL A 206 7.12 7.24 28.73
C VAL A 206 6.20 7.68 29.86
N CYS A 207 5.17 8.49 29.58
CA CYS A 207 4.18 8.88 30.57
C CYS A 207 3.42 7.66 31.13
N THR A 208 3.05 6.69 30.30
CA THR A 208 2.39 5.45 30.74
C THR A 208 3.25 4.62 31.68
N VAL A 209 4.56 4.53 31.43
CA VAL A 209 5.51 3.80 32.31
C VAL A 209 5.80 4.59 33.60
N LEU A 210 5.85 5.91 33.53
CA LEU A 210 6.12 6.78 34.68
C LEU A 210 4.98 6.78 35.70
N LEU A 211 3.73 6.66 35.25
CA LEU A 211 2.54 6.68 36.09
C LEU A 211 2.59 5.68 37.28
N PRO A 212 2.84 4.38 37.09
CA PRO A 212 2.96 3.45 38.21
C PRO A 212 4.12 3.77 39.17
N MET A 213 5.21 4.38 38.71
CA MET A 213 6.31 4.81 39.61
C MET A 213 5.87 5.97 40.52
N LEU A 214 5.15 6.95 39.95
CA LEU A 214 4.61 8.07 40.72
C LEU A 214 3.54 7.62 41.72
N LEU A 215 2.68 6.67 41.32
CA LEU A 215 1.70 6.08 42.23
C LEU A 215 2.38 5.33 43.38
N GLN A 216 3.47 4.60 43.12
CA GLN A 216 4.22 3.95 44.18
C GLN A 216 4.82 4.96 45.17
N ALA A 217 5.42 6.05 44.68
CA ALA A 217 5.94 7.12 45.53
C ALA A 217 4.84 7.80 46.37
N PHE A 218 3.65 7.98 45.78
CA PHE A 218 2.49 8.52 46.47
C PHE A 218 1.96 7.58 47.57
N VAL A 219 1.89 6.27 47.30
CA VAL A 219 1.51 5.29 48.33
C VAL A 219 2.56 5.23 49.46
N ALA A 220 3.85 5.36 49.12
CA ALA A 220 4.92 5.43 50.13
C ALA A 220 4.82 6.70 51.00
N PHE A 221 4.46 7.83 50.40
CA PHE A 221 4.21 9.09 51.12
C PHE A 221 3.06 8.96 52.13
N ILE A 222 1.94 8.34 51.75
CA ILE A 222 0.79 8.12 52.66
C ILE A 222 1.17 7.25 53.87
N LYS A 223 2.09 6.30 53.69
CA LYS A 223 2.55 5.40 54.76
C LYS A 223 3.61 6.01 55.67
N SER A 224 4.19 7.16 55.30
CA SER A 224 5.28 7.76 56.07
C SER A 224 4.76 8.46 57.34
N PRO A 225 5.44 8.30 58.49
CA PRO A 225 5.00 8.88 59.77
C PRO A 225 5.08 10.42 59.82
N ASP A 226 6.01 11.03 59.06
CA ASP A 226 6.19 12.49 58.98
C ASP A 226 5.90 13.03 57.55
N PRO A 227 4.63 13.23 57.18
CA PRO A 227 4.26 13.66 55.84
C PRO A 227 4.53 15.16 55.63
N HIS A 228 5.51 15.46 54.79
CA HIS A 228 5.77 16.81 54.31
C HIS A 228 4.76 17.18 53.20
N LEU A 229 3.76 17.98 53.56
CA LEU A 229 2.67 18.45 52.69
C LEU A 229 3.11 18.92 51.29
N PRO A 230 4.16 19.76 51.11
CA PRO A 230 4.50 20.26 49.77
C PRO A 230 4.93 19.16 48.80
N TYR A 231 5.52 18.06 49.28
CA TYR A 231 5.90 16.94 48.44
C TYR A 231 4.72 16.06 48.05
N GLY A 232 3.79 15.82 48.98
CA GLY A 232 2.53 15.15 48.64
C GLY A 232 1.77 15.90 47.55
N LEU A 233 1.70 17.23 47.67
CA LEU A 233 1.06 18.09 46.68
C LEU A 233 1.82 18.09 45.34
N ALA A 234 3.15 18.08 45.37
CA ALA A 234 3.99 17.93 44.18
C ALA A 234 3.80 16.57 43.48
N LEU A 235 3.63 15.47 44.22
CA LEU A 235 3.34 14.15 43.66
C LEU A 235 1.98 14.11 42.97
N VAL A 236 0.93 14.66 43.59
CA VAL A 236 -0.41 14.73 42.99
C VAL A 236 -0.39 15.59 41.73
N ALA A 237 0.26 16.76 41.78
CA ALA A 237 0.45 17.60 40.61
C ALA A 237 1.25 16.88 39.51
N GLY A 238 2.29 16.13 39.87
CA GLY A 238 3.08 15.31 38.96
C GLY A 238 2.26 14.22 38.27
N ILE A 239 1.43 13.48 39.02
CA ILE A 239 0.51 12.48 38.46
C ILE A 239 -0.46 13.13 37.46
N PHE A 240 -1.06 14.27 37.83
CA PHE A 240 -1.98 15.01 36.96
C PHE A 240 -1.31 15.45 35.65
N LEU A 241 -0.11 16.03 35.75
CA LEU A 241 0.66 16.50 34.59
C LEU A 241 1.05 15.32 33.68
N VAL A 242 1.58 14.23 34.25
CA VAL A 242 1.98 13.05 33.47
C VAL A 242 0.79 12.42 32.75
N GLN A 243 -0.37 12.29 33.41
CA GLN A 243 -1.58 11.76 32.77
C GLN A 243 -2.13 12.68 31.68
N SER A 244 -2.15 13.99 31.94
CA SER A 244 -2.66 14.97 30.99
C SER A 244 -1.77 15.05 29.74
N THR A 245 -0.44 15.11 29.92
CA THR A 245 0.52 15.07 28.82
C THR A 245 0.45 13.75 28.06
N GLY A 246 0.40 12.61 28.75
CA GLY A 246 0.28 11.29 28.14
C GLY A 246 -0.97 11.16 27.26
N SER A 247 -2.11 11.67 27.74
CA SER A 247 -3.40 11.67 27.02
C SER A 247 -3.38 12.57 25.78
N VAL A 248 -2.89 13.81 25.91
CA VAL A 248 -2.78 14.75 24.77
C VAL A 248 -1.83 14.21 23.70
N CYS A 249 -0.68 13.65 24.09
CA CYS A 249 0.26 13.04 23.16
C CYS A 249 -0.33 11.82 22.45
N LEU A 250 -1.05 10.95 23.17
CA LEU A 250 -1.71 9.78 22.58
C LEU A 250 -2.75 10.18 21.54
N GLN A 251 -3.60 11.15 21.87
CA GLN A 251 -4.62 11.62 20.94
C GLN A 251 -3.99 12.32 19.73
N ARG A 252 -2.91 13.07 19.93
CA ARG A 252 -2.16 13.68 18.83
C ARG A 252 -1.53 12.64 17.91
N TYR A 253 -0.96 11.57 18.47
CA TYR A 253 -0.46 10.43 17.72
C TYR A 253 -1.57 9.79 16.87
N ASN A 254 -2.72 9.46 17.46
CA ASN A 254 -3.84 8.82 16.74
C ASN A 254 -4.31 9.67 15.55
N TYR A 255 -4.41 10.99 15.76
CA TYR A 255 -4.78 11.92 14.71
C TYR A 255 -3.74 12.00 13.58
N LEU A 256 -2.45 12.15 13.91
CA LEU A 256 -1.37 12.18 12.93
C LEU A 256 -1.26 10.86 12.15
N SER A 257 -1.51 9.74 12.82
CA SER A 257 -1.49 8.41 12.21
C SER A 257 -2.64 8.24 11.21
N CYS A 258 -3.85 8.72 11.56
CA CYS A 258 -4.98 8.79 10.63
C CYS A 258 -4.65 9.67 9.41
N LEU A 259 -4.11 10.87 9.61
CA LEU A 259 -3.68 11.74 8.51
C LEU A 259 -2.62 11.10 7.62
N CYS A 260 -1.63 10.42 8.22
CA CYS A 260 -0.58 9.71 7.50
C CYS A 260 -1.17 8.59 6.62
N GLY A 261 -2.08 7.78 7.18
CA GLY A 261 -2.80 6.77 6.44
C GLY A 261 -3.60 7.39 5.29
N GLN A 262 -4.39 8.43 5.55
CA GLN A 262 -5.21 9.09 4.52
C GLN A 262 -4.36 9.69 3.38
N GLN A 263 -3.20 10.26 3.73
CA GLN A 263 -2.27 10.80 2.74
C GLN A 263 -1.71 9.69 1.84
N TYR A 264 -1.32 8.54 2.41
CA TYR A 264 -0.84 7.42 1.60
C TYR A 264 -1.93 6.81 0.73
N ARG A 265 -3.14 6.64 1.27
CA ARG A 265 -4.31 6.14 0.54
C ARG A 265 -4.58 7.02 -0.70
N SER A 266 -4.65 8.34 -0.49
CA SER A 266 -4.88 9.32 -1.58
C SER A 266 -3.75 9.35 -2.61
N ALA A 267 -2.49 9.24 -2.16
CA ALA A 267 -1.33 9.22 -3.05
C ALA A 267 -1.29 7.94 -3.91
N LEU A 268 -1.59 6.77 -3.31
CA LEU A 268 -1.68 5.50 -4.03
C LEU A 268 -2.81 5.50 -5.04
N TYR A 269 -4.01 6.00 -4.68
CA TYR A 269 -5.09 6.18 -5.64
C TYR A 269 -4.65 7.01 -6.83
N SER A 270 -4.03 8.17 -6.57
CA SER A 270 -3.56 9.07 -7.63
C SER A 270 -2.64 8.38 -8.62
N VAL A 271 -1.61 7.68 -8.13
CA VAL A 271 -0.61 7.01 -8.97
C VAL A 271 -1.22 5.83 -9.72
N ILE A 272 -2.10 5.05 -9.09
CA ILE A 272 -2.78 3.93 -9.75
C ILE A 272 -3.68 4.47 -10.88
N TYR A 273 -4.47 5.52 -10.61
CA TYR A 273 -5.29 6.16 -11.65
C TYR A 273 -4.45 6.74 -12.78
N GLU A 274 -3.33 7.41 -12.49
CA GLU A 274 -2.39 7.88 -13.52
C GLU A 274 -1.90 6.72 -14.38
N LYS A 275 -1.56 5.59 -13.76
CA LYS A 275 -1.10 4.41 -14.48
C LYS A 275 -2.19 3.80 -15.35
N CYS A 276 -3.44 3.76 -14.87
CA CYS A 276 -4.58 3.27 -15.63
C CYS A 276 -4.87 4.09 -16.89
N LEU A 277 -4.58 5.39 -16.89
CA LEU A 277 -4.80 6.25 -18.07
C LEU A 277 -3.76 6.04 -19.19
N ILE A 278 -2.61 5.47 -18.88
CA ILE A 278 -1.49 5.29 -19.83
C ILE A 278 -1.34 3.82 -20.24
N ILE A 279 -2.09 2.90 -19.61
CA ILE A 279 -1.96 1.47 -19.87
C ILE A 279 -2.56 1.09 -21.22
N SER A 280 -1.85 0.27 -22.00
CA SER A 280 -2.35 -0.23 -23.29
C SER A 280 -3.50 -1.22 -23.08
N SER A 281 -4.50 -1.20 -23.97
CA SER A 281 -5.64 -2.12 -23.96
C SER A 281 -5.23 -3.60 -23.95
N LYS A 282 -4.17 -3.97 -24.68
CA LYS A 282 -3.62 -5.34 -24.71
C LYS A 282 -3.14 -5.82 -23.33
N SER A 283 -2.60 -4.92 -22.52
CA SER A 283 -2.14 -5.24 -21.16
C SER A 283 -3.31 -5.36 -20.18
N LEU A 284 -4.41 -4.62 -20.40
CA LEU A 284 -5.64 -4.75 -19.63
C LEU A 284 -6.40 -6.05 -19.96
N ALA A 285 -6.19 -6.62 -21.15
CA ALA A 285 -6.74 -7.90 -21.56
C ALA A 285 -6.07 -9.12 -20.87
N GLN A 286 -4.92 -8.91 -20.21
CA GLN A 286 -4.24 -9.98 -19.47
C GLN A 286 -5.02 -10.33 -18.19
N PRO A 287 -5.17 -11.63 -17.84
CA PRO A 287 -5.87 -12.05 -16.62
C PRO A 287 -5.30 -11.44 -15.34
N GLU A 288 -3.98 -11.23 -15.29
CA GLU A 288 -3.28 -10.69 -14.11
C GLU A 288 -3.59 -9.21 -13.85
N MET A 289 -3.95 -8.45 -14.88
CA MET A 289 -4.14 -7.00 -14.80
C MET A 289 -5.48 -6.54 -15.38
N ASN A 290 -6.48 -7.41 -15.36
CA ASN A 290 -7.85 -7.10 -15.76
C ASN A 290 -8.42 -5.93 -14.91
N ALA A 291 -9.34 -5.15 -15.49
CA ALA A 291 -10.04 -4.05 -14.83
C ALA A 291 -10.65 -4.45 -13.47
N GLY A 292 -11.25 -5.65 -13.38
CA GLY A 292 -11.79 -6.17 -12.11
C GLY A 292 -10.72 -6.36 -11.03
N ARG A 293 -9.51 -6.78 -11.41
CA ARG A 293 -8.38 -6.93 -10.50
C ARG A 293 -7.87 -5.58 -10.02
N ILE A 294 -7.80 -4.58 -10.90
CA ILE A 294 -7.40 -3.21 -10.56
C ILE A 294 -8.41 -2.59 -9.58
N ILE A 295 -9.71 -2.74 -9.83
CA ILE A 295 -10.77 -2.24 -8.93
C ILE A 295 -10.65 -2.92 -7.56
N ASN A 296 -10.42 -4.24 -7.52
CA ASN A 296 -10.21 -4.95 -6.26
C ASN A 296 -8.95 -4.48 -5.53
N MET A 297 -7.84 -4.24 -6.24
CA MET A 297 -6.59 -3.74 -5.66
C MET A 297 -6.79 -2.34 -5.03
N VAL A 298 -7.48 -1.45 -5.74
CA VAL A 298 -7.86 -0.11 -5.24
C VAL A 298 -8.79 -0.24 -4.04
N GLY A 299 -9.82 -1.09 -4.10
CA GLY A 299 -10.81 -1.22 -3.03
C GLY A 299 -10.31 -1.94 -1.77
N THR A 300 -9.40 -2.90 -1.90
CA THR A 300 -8.98 -3.76 -0.77
C THR A 300 -7.53 -3.54 -0.35
N ASP A 301 -6.58 -3.52 -1.29
CA ASP A 301 -5.16 -3.45 -0.95
C ASP A 301 -4.74 -2.03 -0.57
N VAL A 302 -5.25 -1.00 -1.27
CA VAL A 302 -5.01 0.40 -0.88
C VAL A 302 -5.68 0.72 0.46
N GLU A 303 -6.85 0.17 0.73
CA GLU A 303 -7.53 0.34 2.02
C GLU A 303 -6.78 -0.38 3.16
N ARG A 304 -6.24 -1.58 2.91
CA ARG A 304 -5.35 -2.24 3.88
C ARG A 304 -4.09 -1.44 4.16
N SER A 305 -3.54 -0.74 3.16
CA SER A 305 -2.38 0.13 3.36
C SER A 305 -2.66 1.29 4.31
N TYR A 306 -3.90 1.83 4.29
CA TYR A 306 -4.36 2.85 5.24
C TYR A 306 -4.33 2.30 6.67
N PHE A 307 -4.97 1.15 6.90
CA PHE A 307 -4.98 0.52 8.23
C PHE A 307 -3.59 0.09 8.69
N PHE A 308 -2.75 -0.40 7.78
CA PHE A 308 -1.36 -0.72 8.11
C PHE A 308 -0.63 0.50 8.67
N MET A 309 -0.78 1.67 8.04
CA MET A 309 -0.13 2.89 8.52
C MET A 309 -0.63 3.33 9.90
N LEU A 310 -1.91 3.10 10.19
CA LEU A 310 -2.50 3.39 11.50
C LEU A 310 -1.86 2.58 12.64
N PHE A 311 -1.46 1.34 12.36
CA PHE A 311 -0.93 0.41 13.36
C PHE A 311 0.58 0.19 13.28
N CYS A 312 1.27 0.65 12.22
CA CYS A 312 2.67 0.32 11.98
C CYS A 312 3.61 0.71 13.13
N MET A 313 3.33 1.82 13.83
CA MET A 313 4.17 2.27 14.94
C MET A 313 4.01 1.41 16.19
N TYR A 314 2.86 0.76 16.38
CA TYR A 314 2.67 -0.19 17.47
C TYR A 314 3.54 -1.44 17.34
N LEU A 315 4.00 -1.78 16.13
CA LEU A 315 4.83 -2.96 15.88
C LEU A 315 6.15 -2.93 16.67
N TRP A 316 6.77 -1.76 16.79
CA TRP A 316 8.00 -1.59 17.57
C TRP A 316 7.74 -0.97 18.96
N SER A 317 6.70 -0.15 19.11
CA SER A 317 6.34 0.48 20.37
C SER A 317 5.81 -0.52 21.42
N SER A 318 4.89 -1.41 21.02
CA SER A 318 4.27 -2.39 21.91
C SER A 318 5.28 -3.33 22.61
N PRO A 319 6.27 -3.95 21.92
CA PRO A 319 7.24 -4.79 22.62
C PRO A 319 8.11 -4.01 23.60
N LEU A 320 8.46 -2.75 23.29
CA LEU A 320 9.24 -1.91 24.22
C LEU A 320 8.46 -1.61 25.51
N VAL A 321 7.19 -1.22 25.39
CA VAL A 321 6.33 -0.95 26.55
C VAL A 321 6.12 -2.23 27.37
N LEU A 322 5.94 -3.38 26.71
CA LEU A 322 5.80 -4.68 27.37
C LEU A 322 7.05 -5.00 28.20
N ILE A 323 8.26 -4.85 27.63
CA ILE A 323 9.52 -5.08 28.35
C ILE A 323 9.61 -4.17 29.57
N MET A 324 9.33 -2.87 29.41
CA MET A 324 9.36 -1.91 30.53
C MET A 324 8.35 -2.26 31.62
N ALA A 325 7.13 -2.66 31.25
CA ALA A 325 6.11 -3.08 32.19
C ALA A 325 6.50 -4.33 32.97
N VAL A 326 7.10 -5.33 32.30
CA VAL A 326 7.60 -6.55 32.95
C VAL A 326 8.75 -6.23 33.92
N LEU A 327 9.70 -5.39 33.51
CA LEU A 327 10.80 -4.96 34.38
C LEU A 327 10.29 -4.21 35.62
N GLN A 328 9.29 -3.36 35.45
CA GLN A 328 8.67 -2.63 36.55
C GLN A 328 7.92 -3.58 37.50
N LEU A 329 7.14 -4.51 36.97
CA LEU A 329 6.45 -5.53 37.78
C LEU A 329 7.43 -6.38 38.58
N ALA A 330 8.55 -6.79 37.96
CA ALA A 330 9.60 -7.55 38.63
C ALA A 330 10.25 -6.77 39.77
N ARG A 331 10.44 -5.45 39.62
CA ARG A 331 10.95 -4.59 40.71
C ARG A 331 9.96 -4.41 41.85
N LEU A 332 8.65 -4.32 41.56
CA LEU A 332 7.63 -4.08 42.59
C LEU A 332 7.31 -5.32 43.43
N VAL A 333 7.24 -6.51 42.80
CA VAL A 333 6.72 -7.73 43.43
C VAL A 333 7.82 -8.79 43.63
N GLY A 334 9.00 -8.63 43.01
CA GLY A 334 10.09 -9.60 43.09
C GLY A 334 9.79 -10.91 42.36
N TRP A 335 10.13 -12.05 42.94
CA TRP A 335 10.04 -13.38 42.32
C TRP A 335 8.62 -13.80 41.92
N CYS A 336 7.58 -13.31 42.60
CA CYS A 336 6.20 -13.62 42.25
C CYS A 336 5.80 -13.11 40.85
N SER A 337 6.53 -12.12 40.31
CA SER A 337 6.31 -11.61 38.94
C SER A 337 6.49 -12.68 37.86
N VAL A 338 7.33 -13.70 38.10
CA VAL A 338 7.58 -14.79 37.14
C VAL A 338 6.30 -15.56 36.81
N MET A 339 5.45 -15.80 37.81
CA MET A 339 4.16 -16.47 37.60
C MET A 339 3.23 -15.63 36.71
N ALA A 340 3.20 -14.30 36.91
CA ALA A 340 2.40 -13.40 36.08
C ALA A 340 2.89 -13.37 34.62
N ILE A 341 4.21 -13.39 34.41
CA ILE A 341 4.81 -13.47 33.07
C ILE A 341 4.42 -14.80 32.40
N LEU A 342 4.47 -15.92 33.14
CA LEU A 342 4.10 -17.23 32.62
C LEU A 342 2.61 -17.29 32.22
N CYS A 343 1.71 -16.75 33.05
CA CYS A 343 0.29 -16.62 32.71
C CYS A 343 0.06 -15.71 31.49
N PHE A 344 0.80 -14.61 31.37
CA PHE A 344 0.71 -13.72 30.22
C PHE A 344 1.16 -14.43 28.93
N LEU A 345 2.28 -15.15 28.98
CA LEU A 345 2.77 -15.96 27.85
C LEU A 345 1.80 -17.06 27.46
N ALA A 346 1.13 -17.71 28.43
CA ALA A 346 0.08 -18.69 28.17
C ALA A 346 -1.16 -18.08 27.48
N THR A 347 -1.39 -16.78 27.63
CA THR A 347 -2.50 -16.07 26.97
C THR A 347 -2.26 -15.88 25.47
N ILE A 348 -0.99 -15.82 25.03
CA ILE A 348 -0.62 -15.66 23.61
C ILE A 348 -1.15 -16.80 22.72
N PRO A 349 -0.89 -18.10 23.00
CA PRO A 349 -1.41 -19.20 22.18
C PRO A 349 -2.94 -19.30 22.26
N ILE A 350 -3.55 -18.96 23.40
CA ILE A 350 -5.01 -18.93 23.56
C ILE A 350 -5.62 -17.88 22.60
N ASN A 351 -5.07 -16.67 22.59
CA ASN A 351 -5.49 -15.63 21.65
C ASN A 351 -5.27 -16.04 20.19
N ALA A 352 -4.15 -16.71 19.87
CA ALA A 352 -3.89 -17.22 18.53
C ALA A 352 -4.93 -18.28 18.09
N TYR A 353 -5.33 -19.17 19.01
CA TYR A 353 -6.38 -20.15 18.76
C TYR A 353 -7.73 -19.48 18.45
N PHE A 354 -8.17 -18.53 19.28
CA PHE A 354 -9.40 -17.77 19.03
C PHE A 354 -9.34 -16.99 17.72
N MET A 355 -8.20 -16.39 17.38
CA MET A 355 -8.01 -15.69 16.11
C MET A 355 -8.13 -16.66 14.92
N GLY A 356 -7.62 -17.88 15.02
CA GLY A 356 -7.77 -18.93 14.02
C GLY A 356 -9.23 -19.31 13.76
N ILE A 357 -10.02 -19.47 14.83
CA ILE A 357 -11.47 -19.69 14.74
C ILE A 357 -12.14 -18.50 14.06
N GLN A 358 -11.83 -17.27 14.48
CA GLN A 358 -12.42 -16.06 13.91
C GLN A 358 -12.09 -15.89 12.43
N MET A 359 -10.86 -16.18 12.00
CA MET A 359 -10.46 -16.15 10.59
C MET A 359 -11.20 -17.20 9.77
N SER A 360 -11.36 -18.41 10.31
CA SER A 360 -12.10 -19.49 9.65
C SER A 360 -13.58 -19.13 9.49
N ALA A 361 -14.20 -18.59 10.54
CA ALA A 361 -15.57 -18.08 10.50
C ALA A 361 -15.74 -16.95 9.48
N ARG A 362 -14.84 -15.95 9.48
CA ARG A 362 -14.83 -14.87 8.49
C ARG A 362 -14.73 -15.40 7.06
N ARG A 363 -13.88 -16.40 6.82
CA ARG A 363 -13.74 -17.03 5.50
C ARG A 363 -15.03 -17.70 5.05
N ASN A 364 -15.74 -18.38 5.95
CA ASN A 364 -17.02 -19.01 5.65
C ASN A 364 -18.12 -17.96 5.39
N ILE A 365 -18.17 -16.88 6.17
CA ILE A 365 -19.08 -15.75 5.95
C ILE A 365 -18.83 -15.12 4.59
N MET A 366 -17.56 -14.91 4.20
CA MET A 366 -17.23 -14.35 2.88
C MET A 366 -17.71 -15.27 1.74
N LYS A 367 -17.47 -16.59 1.83
CA LYS A 367 -17.99 -17.56 0.84
C LYS A 367 -19.52 -17.53 0.72
N ALA A 368 -20.22 -17.49 1.85
CA ALA A 368 -21.68 -17.43 1.86
C ALA A 368 -22.21 -16.10 1.30
N THR A 369 -21.53 -14.99 1.61
CA THR A 369 -21.87 -13.66 1.09
C THR A 369 -21.67 -13.60 -0.42
N ASP A 370 -20.57 -14.14 -0.94
CA ASP A 370 -20.31 -14.20 -2.38
C ASP A 370 -21.36 -15.05 -3.11
N ALA A 371 -21.74 -16.21 -2.54
CA ALA A 371 -22.80 -17.05 -3.09
C ALA A 371 -24.16 -16.32 -3.11
N ARG A 372 -24.50 -15.61 -2.02
CA ARG A 372 -25.71 -14.78 -1.94
C ARG A 372 -25.70 -13.68 -2.99
N VAL A 373 -24.60 -12.94 -3.13
CA VAL A 373 -24.49 -11.85 -4.11
C VAL A 373 -24.60 -12.39 -5.53
N LYS A 374 -23.97 -13.54 -5.82
CA LYS A 374 -24.09 -14.20 -7.12
C LYS A 374 -25.52 -14.61 -7.42
N ALA A 375 -26.19 -15.32 -6.51
CA ALA A 375 -27.59 -15.72 -6.67
C ALA A 375 -28.53 -14.50 -6.84
N THR A 376 -28.28 -13.43 -6.06
CA THR A 376 -29.05 -12.19 -6.19
C THR A 376 -28.85 -11.53 -7.55
N ASN A 377 -27.61 -11.50 -8.06
CA ASN A 377 -27.30 -10.95 -9.37
C ASN A 377 -27.93 -11.80 -10.49
N GLU A 378 -27.88 -13.13 -10.40
CA GLU A 378 -28.53 -14.04 -11.34
C GLU A 378 -30.06 -13.84 -11.34
N PHE A 379 -30.67 -13.75 -10.16
CA PHE A 379 -32.10 -13.45 -10.04
C PHE A 379 -32.46 -12.08 -10.63
N PHE A 380 -31.70 -11.02 -10.36
CA PHE A 380 -31.98 -9.69 -10.91
C PHE A 380 -31.81 -9.65 -12.43
N PHE A 381 -30.72 -10.20 -12.99
CA PHE A 381 -30.45 -10.15 -14.43
C PHE A 381 -31.36 -11.07 -15.24
N VAL A 382 -31.63 -12.28 -14.76
CA VAL A 382 -32.51 -13.23 -15.45
C VAL A 382 -33.98 -12.87 -15.19
N GLY A 383 -34.35 -12.59 -13.95
CA GLY A 383 -35.72 -12.26 -13.56
C GLY A 383 -36.23 -10.98 -14.21
N LEU A 384 -35.56 -9.84 -14.06
CA LEU A 384 -36.08 -8.57 -14.61
C LEU A 384 -36.09 -8.52 -16.14
N ARG A 385 -35.22 -9.28 -16.82
CA ARG A 385 -35.13 -9.28 -18.28
C ARG A 385 -36.10 -10.28 -18.93
N VAL A 386 -36.28 -11.44 -18.30
CA VAL A 386 -37.11 -12.53 -18.85
C VAL A 386 -38.55 -12.41 -18.40
N MET A 387 -38.83 -11.95 -17.18
CA MET A 387 -40.18 -11.94 -16.61
C MET A 387 -41.17 -11.03 -17.36
N PRO A 388 -40.81 -9.83 -17.84
CA PRO A 388 -41.70 -9.04 -18.72
C PRO A 388 -41.95 -9.72 -20.07
N TRP A 389 -40.95 -10.41 -20.63
CA TRP A 389 -41.10 -11.18 -21.88
C TRP A 389 -42.01 -12.39 -21.66
N LEU A 390 -41.85 -13.11 -20.55
CA LEU A 390 -42.66 -14.27 -20.18
C LEU A 390 -44.12 -13.88 -19.89
N VAL A 391 -44.34 -12.79 -19.14
CA VAL A 391 -45.68 -12.23 -18.89
C VAL A 391 -46.31 -11.74 -20.19
N GLY A 392 -45.55 -11.06 -21.06
CA GLY A 392 -46.00 -10.65 -22.39
C GLY A 392 -46.30 -11.82 -23.33
N TYR A 393 -45.61 -12.95 -23.17
CA TYR A 393 -45.86 -14.18 -23.92
C TYR A 393 -47.12 -14.91 -23.42
N LEU A 394 -47.35 -14.95 -22.10
CA LEU A 394 -48.52 -15.60 -21.47
C LEU A 394 -49.82 -14.79 -21.59
N THR A 395 -49.73 -13.46 -21.74
CA THR A 395 -50.90 -12.58 -21.90
C THR A 395 -51.38 -12.44 -23.36
N ARG A 396 -50.64 -12.99 -24.34
CA ARG A 396 -51.13 -13.08 -25.73
C ARG A 396 -52.14 -14.22 -25.84
N PRO A 397 -53.39 -13.96 -26.30
CA PRO A 397 -54.37 -15.02 -26.50
C PRO A 397 -53.89 -15.91 -27.65
N ARG A 398 -53.53 -17.16 -27.33
CA ARG A 398 -53.30 -18.21 -28.33
C ARG A 398 -54.33 -19.32 -28.19
N PRO A 399 -54.86 -19.86 -29.31
CA PRO A 399 -55.77 -20.98 -29.29
C PRO A 399 -54.99 -22.26 -28.92
N HIS A 400 -55.51 -22.99 -27.93
CA HIS A 400 -55.19 -24.37 -27.55
C HIS A 400 -53.70 -24.77 -27.43
N ILE A 401 -53.17 -24.73 -26.20
CA ILE A 401 -52.01 -25.55 -25.81
C ILE A 401 -52.42 -26.37 -24.57
N PRO A 402 -52.15 -27.69 -24.53
CA PRO A 402 -52.53 -28.56 -23.41
C PRO A 402 -51.83 -28.16 -22.10
N GLN A 403 -52.59 -28.19 -21.00
CA GLN A 403 -52.20 -27.71 -19.66
C GLN A 403 -50.99 -28.41 -19.03
N SER A 404 -50.49 -29.51 -19.62
CA SER A 404 -49.35 -30.28 -19.09
C SER A 404 -47.99 -29.56 -19.20
N LEU A 405 -47.87 -28.53 -20.05
CA LEU A 405 -46.60 -27.82 -20.28
C LEU A 405 -46.36 -26.61 -19.36
N VAL A 406 -47.41 -26.09 -18.70
CA VAL A 406 -47.31 -24.88 -17.85
C VAL A 406 -46.67 -25.19 -16.49
N VAL A 407 -46.78 -26.43 -16.01
CA VAL A 407 -46.26 -26.85 -14.69
C VAL A 407 -44.73 -27.05 -14.72
N ALA A 408 -44.14 -27.34 -15.88
CA ALA A 408 -42.70 -27.62 -16.01
C ALA A 408 -41.79 -26.38 -15.96
N VAL A 409 -42.36 -25.16 -15.99
CA VAL A 409 -41.59 -23.90 -16.00
C VAL A 409 -41.52 -23.24 -14.60
N PHE A 410 -42.28 -23.74 -13.63
CA PHE A 410 -42.37 -23.17 -12.28
C PHE A 410 -41.72 -24.03 -11.16
N CYS A 411 -41.14 -25.19 -11.48
CA CYS A 411 -40.15 -25.88 -10.66
C CYS A 411 -38.76 -25.66 -11.26
#